data_AF-A0A7X9C1H9-F1
#
_entry.id   AF-A0A7X9C1H9-F1
#
_cell.length_a   1.000
_cell.length_b   1.000
_cell.length_c   1.000
_cell.angle_alpha   90.00
_cell.angle_beta   90.00
_cell.angle_gamma   90.00
#
_symmetry.space_group_name_H-M   'P 1'
#
loop_
_entity.id
_entity.type
_entity.pdbx_description
1 polymer ?
#
loop_
_entity_poly.entity_id
_entity_poly.type
_entity_poly.pdbx_seq_one_letter_code
_entity_poly.pdbx_strand_id
1 'polypeptide(L)'
;MNNPIYFSKVEYQTRVGYGEVSNVLLLDIEKQELSYQVFHYHRQMPSVQGIVSEEWNGNHYTYDVSSPARIMRDANTDFKPQLLKSDQYEKEVVFSYGIKISDAQMKELLPYCNALDFEPYREKEMSMDDPGFIGYRDEIRVDFTGITNSYIPKLELPMSYFYDEEHIWPSEKLYRYLMKTFLENKKKLKGWIYSYGALSLFFQ
;
A
#
# COMPACT_ATOMS: atom_id res chain seq x y z
N MET A 1 -7.03 -30.49 16.36
CA MET A 1 -5.94 -29.60 15.91
C MET A 1 -6.20 -29.29 14.46
N ASN A 2 -6.49 -28.03 14.13
CA ASN A 2 -6.66 -27.64 12.73
C ASN A 2 -5.28 -27.66 12.05
N ASN A 3 -5.18 -28.34 10.91
CA ASN A 3 -3.97 -28.29 10.09
C ASN A 3 -3.69 -26.83 9.71
N PRO A 4 -2.40 -26.41 9.68
CA PRO A 4 -2.06 -25.04 9.30
C PRO A 4 -2.53 -24.76 7.88
N ILE A 5 -2.95 -23.52 7.64
CA ILE A 5 -3.35 -23.04 6.31
C ILE A 5 -2.38 -21.95 5.95
N TYR A 6 -1.43 -22.23 5.07
CA TYR A 6 -0.47 -21.21 4.65
C TYR A 6 -1.03 -20.36 3.51
N PHE A 7 -0.64 -19.09 3.49
CA PHE A 7 -0.80 -18.27 2.30
C PHE A 7 -0.05 -18.88 1.12
N SER A 8 -0.60 -18.72 -0.10
CA SER A 8 0.12 -18.95 -1.35
C SER A 8 0.86 -17.68 -1.77
N LYS A 9 0.27 -16.50 -1.50
CA LYS A 9 0.87 -15.18 -1.75
C LYS A 9 0.55 -14.19 -0.64
N VAL A 10 1.49 -13.31 -0.38
CA VAL A 10 1.34 -12.18 0.54
C VAL A 10 1.86 -10.93 -0.14
N GLU A 11 1.10 -9.85 -0.05
CA GLU A 11 1.44 -8.53 -0.58
C GLU A 11 1.33 -7.48 0.52
N TYR A 12 2.30 -6.57 0.55
CA TYR A 12 2.23 -5.33 1.31
C TYR A 12 2.27 -4.17 0.33
N GLN A 13 1.22 -3.35 0.35
CA GLN A 13 1.18 -2.10 -0.41
C GLN A 13 1.48 -0.94 0.51
N THR A 14 2.40 -0.08 0.09
CA THR A 14 2.80 1.09 0.87
C THR A 14 2.44 2.37 0.14
N ARG A 15 1.74 3.29 0.81
CA ARG A 15 1.40 4.62 0.32
C ARG A 15 2.06 5.67 1.21
N VAL A 16 2.48 6.79 0.61
CA VAL A 16 3.00 7.94 1.35
C VAL A 16 1.97 9.06 1.29
N GLY A 17 1.57 9.59 2.45
CA GLY A 17 0.46 10.52 2.60
C GLY A 17 -0.85 9.97 2.02
N TYR A 18 -1.59 10.83 1.31
CA TYR A 18 -2.82 10.47 0.58
C TYR A 18 -2.53 10.00 -0.87
N GLY A 19 -1.29 9.62 -1.15
CA GLY A 19 -0.83 9.32 -2.51
C GLY A 19 -1.18 7.91 -3.00
N GLU A 20 -0.75 7.66 -4.23
CA GLU A 20 -0.78 6.35 -4.86
C GLU A 20 0.20 5.36 -4.20
N VAL A 21 0.10 4.08 -4.55
CA VAL A 21 0.98 3.02 -4.03
C VAL A 21 2.43 3.29 -4.41
N SER A 22 3.22 3.79 -3.47
CA SER A 22 4.63 4.11 -3.66
C SER A 22 5.50 2.86 -3.86
N ASN A 23 5.19 1.76 -3.20
CA ASN A 23 5.91 0.50 -3.33
C ASN A 23 5.05 -0.71 -2.98
N VAL A 24 5.48 -1.86 -3.49
CA VAL A 24 4.89 -3.17 -3.20
C VAL A 24 5.98 -4.15 -2.80
N LEU A 25 5.77 -4.86 -1.68
CA LEU A 25 6.51 -6.04 -1.29
C LEU A 25 5.62 -7.26 -1.52
N LEU A 26 6.03 -8.17 -2.40
CA LEU A 26 5.28 -9.38 -2.74
C LEU A 26 6.12 -10.63 -2.41
N LEU A 27 5.56 -11.48 -1.56
CA LEU A 27 6.05 -12.81 -1.25
C LEU A 27 5.18 -13.86 -1.97
N ASP A 28 5.77 -14.58 -2.90
CA ASP A 28 5.18 -15.76 -3.54
C ASP A 28 5.73 -17.01 -2.84
N ILE A 29 4.90 -17.65 -2.02
CA ILE A 29 5.33 -18.75 -1.16
C ILE A 29 5.52 -20.03 -1.99
N GLU A 30 4.65 -20.25 -2.97
CA GLU A 30 4.72 -21.41 -3.87
C GLU A 30 5.99 -21.39 -4.72
N LYS A 31 6.36 -20.19 -5.20
CA LYS A 31 7.59 -20.00 -5.95
C LYS A 31 8.79 -19.71 -5.06
N GLN A 32 8.64 -19.54 -3.75
CA GLN A 32 9.72 -19.12 -2.86
C GLN A 32 10.42 -17.84 -3.34
N GLU A 33 9.66 -16.85 -3.78
CA GLU A 33 10.18 -15.59 -4.32
C GLU A 33 9.73 -14.42 -3.47
N LEU A 34 10.67 -13.51 -3.18
CA LEU A 34 10.37 -12.22 -2.57
C LEU A 34 10.75 -11.13 -3.56
N SER A 35 9.83 -10.22 -3.82
CA SER A 35 10.04 -9.09 -4.72
C SER A 35 9.61 -7.78 -4.09
N TYR A 36 10.37 -6.72 -4.39
CA TYR A 36 10.12 -5.37 -3.95
C TYR A 36 10.17 -4.44 -5.16
N GLN A 37 9.12 -3.67 -5.37
CA GLN A 37 8.99 -2.74 -6.48
C GLN A 37 8.64 -1.35 -5.97
N VAL A 38 9.26 -0.32 -6.55
CA VAL A 38 8.95 1.08 -6.28
C VAL A 38 8.33 1.67 -7.53
N PHE A 39 7.28 2.45 -7.33
CA PHE A 39 6.52 3.05 -8.40
C PHE A 39 6.64 4.56 -8.37
N HIS A 40 6.67 5.14 -9.57
CA HIS A 40 6.49 6.56 -9.76
C HIS A 40 5.26 6.76 -10.64
N TYR A 41 4.51 7.82 -10.34
CA TYR A 41 3.27 8.12 -11.04
C TYR A 41 3.48 9.40 -11.83
N HIS A 42 3.54 9.27 -13.16
CA HIS A 42 3.63 10.39 -14.06
C HIS A 42 2.23 10.84 -14.45
N ARG A 43 1.93 12.11 -14.21
CA ARG A 43 0.68 12.71 -14.68
C ARG A 43 0.76 12.87 -16.19
N GLN A 44 -0.08 12.18 -16.95
CA GLN A 44 -0.24 12.50 -18.36
C GLN A 44 -0.99 13.83 -18.48
N MET A 45 -0.29 14.87 -18.95
CA MET A 45 -0.88 16.18 -19.15
C MET A 45 -1.30 16.40 -20.61
N PRO A 46 -2.57 16.18 -20.98
CA PRO A 46 -3.31 17.17 -21.72
C PRO A 46 -3.95 18.11 -20.68
N SER A 47 -3.23 19.16 -20.30
CA SER A 47 -3.83 20.25 -19.52
C SER A 47 -4.75 21.06 -20.43
N VAL A 48 -6.03 21.15 -20.09
CA VAL A 48 -6.89 22.16 -20.71
C VAL A 48 -6.69 23.44 -19.91
N GLN A 49 -6.17 24.46 -20.58
CA GLN A 49 -6.06 25.81 -20.05
C GLN A 49 -7.35 26.56 -20.37
N GLY A 50 -7.88 27.31 -19.40
CA GLY A 50 -9.06 28.13 -19.59
C GLY A 50 -9.27 29.10 -18.44
N ILE A 51 -10.27 29.95 -18.57
CA ILE A 51 -10.69 30.88 -17.52
C ILE A 51 -11.96 30.31 -16.90
N VAL A 52 -11.96 30.08 -15.60
CA VAL A 52 -13.16 29.74 -14.85
C VAL A 52 -13.67 30.99 -14.16
N SER A 53 -14.98 31.22 -14.27
CA SER A 53 -15.70 32.25 -13.54
C SER A 53 -16.55 31.59 -12.46
N GLU A 54 -16.28 31.90 -11.20
CA GLU A 54 -17.10 31.46 -10.07
C GLU A 54 -17.67 32.66 -9.33
N GLU A 55 -18.89 32.50 -8.82
CA GLU A 55 -19.57 33.51 -8.03
C GLU A 55 -19.56 33.05 -6.57
N TRP A 56 -18.81 33.76 -5.73
CA TRP A 56 -18.69 33.45 -4.31
C TRP A 56 -19.03 34.69 -3.49
N ASN A 57 -19.98 34.56 -2.56
CA ASN A 57 -20.51 35.68 -1.75
C ASN A 57 -20.93 36.91 -2.59
N GLY A 58 -21.52 36.70 -3.77
CA GLY A 58 -22.02 37.79 -4.64
C GLY A 58 -20.93 38.55 -5.41
N ASN A 59 -19.67 38.12 -5.32
CA ASN A 59 -18.58 38.64 -6.13
C ASN A 59 -18.19 37.63 -7.21
N HIS A 60 -18.00 38.14 -8.43
CA HIS A 60 -17.51 37.36 -9.55
C HIS A 60 -15.98 37.29 -9.52
N TYR A 61 -15.43 36.09 -9.48
CA TYR A 61 -14.00 35.83 -9.57
C TYR A 61 -13.69 35.10 -10.86
N THR A 62 -12.76 35.64 -11.64
CA THR A 62 -12.17 34.97 -12.81
C THR A 62 -10.73 34.65 -12.53
N TYR A 63 -10.35 33.39 -12.74
CA TYR A 63 -8.96 32.96 -12.64
C TYR A 63 -8.61 31.99 -13.77
N ASP A 64 -7.37 32.07 -14.21
CA ASP A 64 -6.79 31.09 -15.12
C ASP A 64 -6.71 29.75 -14.38
N VAL A 65 -7.32 28.72 -14.97
CA VAL A 65 -7.20 27.35 -14.49
C VAL A 65 -6.44 26.53 -15.53
N SER A 66 -5.51 25.74 -15.03
CA SER A 66 -4.92 24.63 -15.77
C SER A 66 -5.27 23.37 -15.01
N SER A 67 -6.17 22.56 -15.57
CA SER A 67 -6.57 21.27 -14.98
C SER A 67 -6.25 20.18 -16.00
N PRO A 68 -5.72 19.02 -15.59
CA PRO A 68 -5.67 17.88 -16.49
C PRO A 68 -7.12 17.51 -16.79
N ALA A 69 -7.47 17.61 -18.07
CA ALA A 69 -8.84 17.43 -18.45
C ALA A 69 -8.91 17.01 -19.90
N ARG A 70 -10.01 16.37 -20.26
CA ARG A 70 -10.37 16.12 -21.64
C ARG A 70 -11.66 16.84 -21.92
N ILE A 71 -11.74 17.51 -23.07
CA ILE A 71 -12.99 18.08 -23.55
C ILE A 71 -13.77 16.93 -24.20
N MET A 72 -14.91 16.58 -23.63
CA MET A 72 -15.83 15.62 -24.23
C MET A 72 -17.02 16.36 -24.83
N ARG A 73 -17.52 15.85 -25.95
CA ARG A 73 -18.78 16.24 -26.57
C ARG A 73 -19.56 14.97 -26.84
N ASP A 74 -20.73 14.83 -26.24
CA ASP A 74 -21.56 13.64 -26.41
C ASP A 74 -23.04 14.00 -26.56
N ALA A 75 -23.86 13.02 -26.91
CA ALA A 75 -25.30 13.22 -27.07
C ALA A 75 -26.00 13.58 -25.74
N ASN A 76 -25.43 13.18 -24.59
CA ASN A 76 -25.98 13.47 -23.27
C ASN A 76 -25.85 14.96 -22.91
N THR A 77 -24.88 15.65 -23.51
CA THR A 77 -24.58 17.07 -23.32
C THR A 77 -25.04 17.95 -24.49
N ASP A 78 -25.80 17.38 -25.44
CA ASP A 78 -26.16 18.04 -26.70
C ASP A 78 -24.92 18.56 -27.46
N PHE A 79 -23.84 17.78 -27.40
CA PHE A 79 -22.52 18.09 -27.94
C PHE A 79 -21.88 19.39 -27.40
N LYS A 80 -22.42 19.94 -26.29
CA LYS A 80 -21.79 21.07 -25.60
C LYS A 80 -20.49 20.60 -24.97
N PRO A 81 -19.37 21.33 -25.16
CA PRO A 81 -18.09 20.93 -24.61
C PRO A 81 -18.14 20.91 -23.08
N GLN A 82 -17.84 19.75 -22.49
CA GLN A 82 -17.68 19.60 -21.05
C GLN A 82 -16.24 19.25 -20.70
N LEU A 83 -15.75 19.87 -19.62
CA LEU A 83 -14.44 19.60 -19.04
C LEU A 83 -14.54 18.37 -18.14
N LEU A 84 -13.96 17.24 -18.55
CA LEU A 84 -13.82 16.08 -17.68
C LEU A 84 -12.43 16.10 -17.06
N LYS A 85 -12.35 16.20 -15.73
CA LYS A 85 -11.08 16.04 -15.02
C LYS A 85 -10.49 14.68 -15.36
N SER A 86 -9.25 14.68 -15.85
CA SER A 86 -8.53 13.50 -16.29
C SER A 86 -7.35 13.29 -15.37
N ASP A 87 -7.56 12.66 -14.23
CA ASP A 87 -6.49 12.27 -13.31
C ASP A 87 -5.79 10.98 -13.78
N GLN A 88 -5.42 10.94 -15.06
CA GLN A 88 -4.70 9.80 -15.63
C GLN A 88 -3.23 9.87 -15.23
N TYR A 89 -2.89 9.10 -14.21
CA TYR A 89 -1.51 8.82 -13.82
C TYR A 89 -1.05 7.54 -14.51
N GLU A 90 0.08 7.61 -15.20
CA GLU A 90 0.80 6.42 -15.65
C GLU A 90 1.71 5.95 -14.54
N LYS A 91 1.54 4.68 -14.17
CA LYS A 91 2.35 3.97 -13.18
C LYS A 91 3.60 3.42 -13.88
N GLU A 92 4.77 3.91 -13.50
CA GLU A 92 6.06 3.40 -13.93
C GLU A 92 6.77 2.65 -12.79
N VAL A 93 7.41 1.52 -13.10
CA VAL A 93 8.28 0.81 -12.15
C VAL A 93 9.68 1.41 -12.23
N VAL A 94 10.02 2.27 -11.28
CA VAL A 94 11.33 2.97 -11.26
C VAL A 94 12.42 2.16 -10.57
N PHE A 95 12.05 1.16 -9.79
CA PHE A 95 12.98 0.22 -9.17
C PHE A 95 12.33 -1.14 -8.95
N SER A 96 13.10 -2.21 -9.15
CA SER A 96 12.67 -3.59 -8.92
C SER A 96 13.82 -4.41 -8.36
N TYR A 97 13.54 -5.16 -7.30
CA TYR A 97 14.44 -6.10 -6.67
C TYR A 97 13.72 -7.40 -6.40
N GLY A 98 14.33 -8.53 -6.74
CA GLY A 98 13.78 -9.86 -6.52
C GLY A 98 14.85 -10.83 -6.04
N ILE A 99 14.47 -11.73 -5.14
CA ILE A 99 15.32 -12.82 -4.66
C ILE A 99 14.55 -14.14 -4.61
N LYS A 100 15.30 -15.23 -4.77
CA LYS A 100 14.84 -16.57 -4.39
C LYS A 100 15.12 -16.77 -2.91
N ILE A 101 14.11 -17.22 -2.17
CA ILE A 101 14.24 -17.65 -0.79
C ILE A 101 14.68 -19.12 -0.83
N SER A 102 15.76 -19.44 -0.12
CA SER A 102 16.21 -20.84 -0.02
C SER A 102 15.23 -21.68 0.82
N ASP A 103 15.23 -23.00 0.62
CA ASP A 103 14.37 -23.91 1.40
C ASP A 103 14.55 -23.75 2.92
N ALA A 104 15.79 -23.54 3.39
CA ALA A 104 16.09 -23.32 4.80
C ALA A 104 15.42 -22.03 5.32
N GLN A 105 15.57 -20.93 4.58
CA GLN A 105 14.93 -19.66 4.93
C GLN A 105 13.41 -19.73 4.82
N MET A 106 12.88 -20.48 3.85
CA MET A 106 11.44 -20.68 3.70
C MET A 106 10.89 -21.46 4.88
N LYS A 107 11.60 -22.48 5.38
CA LYS A 107 11.21 -23.22 6.59
C LYS A 107 11.13 -22.32 7.82
N GLU A 108 12.00 -21.33 7.93
CA GLU A 108 11.97 -20.33 9.02
C GLU A 108 10.87 -19.27 8.83
N LEU A 109 10.56 -18.90 7.58
CA LEU A 109 9.54 -17.92 7.23
C LEU A 109 8.11 -18.49 7.35
N LEU A 110 7.90 -19.75 6.97
CA LEU A 110 6.58 -20.36 6.82
C LEU A 110 5.66 -20.24 8.06
N PRO A 111 6.16 -20.36 9.31
CA PRO A 111 5.34 -20.16 10.51
C PRO A 111 4.67 -18.79 10.59
N TYR A 112 5.27 -17.74 10.00
CA TYR A 112 4.67 -16.38 9.96
C TYR A 112 3.56 -16.24 8.92
N CYS A 113 3.37 -17.25 8.06
CA CYS A 113 2.46 -17.20 6.92
C CYS A 113 1.20 -18.07 7.12
N ASN A 114 0.94 -18.54 8.34
CA ASN A 114 -0.25 -19.33 8.65
C ASN A 114 -1.48 -18.42 8.75
N ALA A 115 -2.36 -18.47 7.75
CA ALA A 115 -3.57 -17.68 7.62
C ALA A 115 -4.53 -17.84 8.81
N LEU A 116 -4.50 -18.98 9.51
CA LEU A 116 -5.31 -19.17 10.72
C LEU A 116 -4.94 -18.19 11.84
N ASP A 117 -3.70 -17.70 11.90
CA ASP A 117 -3.27 -16.73 12.90
C ASP A 117 -3.79 -15.32 12.59
N PHE A 118 -4.11 -15.06 11.31
CA PHE A 118 -4.61 -13.78 10.79
C PHE A 118 -6.14 -13.71 10.82
N GLU A 119 -6.82 -14.85 10.71
CA GLU A 119 -8.29 -14.93 10.65
C GLU A 119 -9.01 -14.22 11.81
N PRO A 120 -8.53 -14.28 13.07
CA PRO A 120 -9.16 -13.54 14.18
C PRO A 120 -9.18 -12.01 14.02
N TYR A 121 -8.35 -11.47 13.13
CA TYR A 121 -8.24 -10.05 12.84
C TYR A 121 -9.05 -9.63 11.61
N ARG A 122 -9.72 -10.57 10.94
CA ARG A 122 -10.57 -10.26 9.78
C ARG A 122 -11.59 -9.20 10.16
N GLU A 123 -11.69 -8.16 9.32
CA GLU A 123 -12.61 -7.03 9.49
C GLU A 123 -12.43 -6.26 10.81
N LYS A 124 -11.37 -6.53 11.58
CA LYS A 124 -11.05 -5.78 12.79
C LYS A 124 -10.43 -4.44 12.40
N GLU A 125 -10.97 -3.37 12.97
CA GLU A 125 -10.34 -2.06 12.92
C GLU A 125 -9.29 -1.94 14.03
N MET A 126 -8.16 -1.31 13.70
CA MET A 126 -7.14 -1.00 14.70
C MET A 126 -7.57 0.22 15.51
N SER A 127 -7.36 0.21 16.82
CA SER A 127 -7.62 1.34 17.72
C SER A 127 -6.37 1.74 18.51
N MET A 128 -6.28 3.03 18.88
CA MET A 128 -5.28 3.51 19.86
C MET A 128 -5.59 3.06 21.28
N ASP A 129 -6.85 2.65 21.55
CA ASP A 129 -7.29 2.12 22.84
C ASP A 129 -7.07 0.59 22.96
N ASP A 130 -6.63 -0.06 21.89
CA ASP A 130 -6.30 -1.49 21.92
C ASP A 130 -5.12 -1.74 22.90
N PRO A 131 -5.16 -2.84 23.68
CA PRO A 131 -4.04 -3.23 24.52
C PRO A 131 -2.72 -3.34 23.75
N GLY A 132 -1.66 -2.81 24.36
CA GLY A 132 -0.32 -2.84 23.79
C GLY A 132 -0.06 -1.82 22.69
N PHE A 133 -0.95 -0.86 22.42
CA PHE A 133 -0.68 0.23 21.48
C PHE A 133 0.56 1.03 21.92
N ILE A 134 1.52 1.20 21.00
CA ILE A 134 2.80 1.91 21.27
C ILE A 134 3.13 2.97 20.22
N GLY A 135 2.28 3.17 19.21
CA GLY A 135 2.57 4.12 18.14
C GLY A 135 1.75 3.91 16.88
N TYR A 136 1.94 4.79 15.91
CA TYR A 136 1.25 4.73 14.63
C TYR A 136 2.15 5.17 13.48
N ARG A 137 1.80 4.72 12.28
CA ARG A 137 2.40 5.20 11.03
C ARG A 137 1.78 6.55 10.67
N ASP A 138 2.61 7.58 10.51
CA ASP A 138 2.15 8.97 10.36
C ASP A 138 2.05 9.36 8.89
N GLU A 139 3.19 9.45 8.19
CA GLU A 139 3.21 9.84 6.78
C GLU A 139 3.09 8.63 5.83
N ILE A 140 2.95 7.42 6.36
CA ILE A 140 2.97 6.19 5.58
C ILE A 140 1.78 5.30 5.94
N ARG A 141 1.13 4.72 4.94
CA ARG A 141 0.11 3.70 5.12
C ARG A 141 0.59 2.40 4.51
N VAL A 142 0.46 1.32 5.26
CA VAL A 142 0.76 -0.03 4.79
C VAL A 142 -0.50 -0.86 4.90
N ASP A 143 -0.86 -1.54 3.81
CA ASP A 143 -1.99 -2.47 3.76
C ASP A 143 -1.44 -3.87 3.45
N PHE A 144 -1.88 -4.87 4.23
CA PHE A 144 -1.55 -6.27 4.02
C PHE A 144 -2.65 -6.95 3.20
N THR A 145 -2.26 -7.79 2.24
CA THR A 145 -3.16 -8.73 1.55
C THR A 145 -2.52 -10.12 1.51
N GLY A 146 -3.22 -11.11 2.06
CA GLY A 146 -2.86 -12.53 1.97
C GLY A 146 -3.87 -13.32 1.14
N ILE A 147 -3.39 -14.20 0.28
CA ILE A 147 -4.21 -15.11 -0.53
C ILE A 147 -3.85 -16.54 -0.15
N THR A 148 -4.85 -17.41 0.00
CA THR A 148 -4.63 -18.85 0.19
C THR A 148 -5.31 -19.64 -0.93
N ASN A 149 -4.92 -20.90 -1.10
CA ASN A 149 -5.63 -21.85 -1.96
C ASN A 149 -6.63 -22.71 -1.15
N SER A 150 -7.11 -22.20 -0.01
CA SER A 150 -7.98 -22.90 0.93
C SER A 150 -9.34 -22.18 1.05
N TYR A 151 -10.15 -22.57 2.04
CA TYR A 151 -11.46 -21.95 2.32
C TYR A 151 -11.36 -20.51 2.89
N ILE A 152 -10.15 -20.02 3.15
CA ILE A 152 -9.86 -18.64 3.55
C ILE A 152 -9.24 -17.94 2.33
N PRO A 153 -10.02 -17.55 1.31
CA PRO A 153 -9.47 -17.21 0.00
C PRO A 153 -8.60 -15.95 0.02
N LYS A 154 -9.00 -14.95 0.82
CA LYS A 154 -8.34 -13.65 0.90
C LYS A 154 -8.48 -13.06 2.31
N LEU A 155 -7.42 -12.43 2.78
CA LEU A 155 -7.37 -11.64 4.01
C LEU A 155 -6.75 -10.29 3.69
N GLU A 156 -7.40 -9.22 4.13
CA GLU A 156 -6.90 -7.85 4.03
C GLU A 156 -6.88 -7.25 5.43
N LEU A 157 -5.73 -6.75 5.86
CA LEU A 157 -5.57 -6.15 7.19
C LEU A 157 -4.92 -4.77 7.06
N PRO A 158 -5.47 -3.74 7.72
CA PRO A 158 -4.76 -2.48 7.85
C PRO A 158 -3.52 -2.68 8.72
N MET A 159 -2.51 -1.83 8.52
CA MET A 159 -1.32 -1.80 9.38
C MET A 159 -1.04 -0.36 9.79
N SER A 160 -2.02 0.34 10.35
CA SER A 160 -1.86 1.75 10.72
C SER A 160 -1.14 1.92 12.06
N TYR A 161 -1.30 0.98 13.00
CA TYR A 161 -0.77 1.08 14.36
C TYR A 161 0.32 0.05 14.67
N PHE A 162 1.18 0.42 15.62
CA PHE A 162 2.18 -0.45 16.21
C PHE A 162 1.71 -0.90 17.59
N TYR A 163 1.93 -2.17 17.86
CA TYR A 163 1.68 -2.76 19.17
C TYR A 163 2.98 -3.37 19.73
N ASP A 164 3.03 -3.57 21.04
CA ASP A 164 4.10 -4.28 21.72
C ASP A 164 4.23 -5.76 21.27
N GLU A 165 5.28 -6.46 21.72
CA GLU A 165 5.55 -7.84 21.29
C GLU A 165 4.46 -8.85 21.71
N GLU A 166 3.70 -8.57 22.77
CA GLU A 166 2.62 -9.43 23.25
C GLU A 166 1.37 -9.28 22.37
N HIS A 167 1.08 -8.06 21.92
CA HIS A 167 -0.15 -7.69 21.21
C HIS A 167 0.04 -7.51 19.69
N ILE A 168 1.27 -7.55 19.17
CA ILE A 168 1.56 -7.33 17.75
C ILE A 168 0.81 -8.29 16.82
N TRP A 169 0.12 -7.70 15.84
CA TRP A 169 -0.66 -8.39 14.84
C TRP A 169 0.24 -9.25 13.94
N PRO A 170 -0.26 -10.38 13.41
CA PRO A 170 0.52 -11.28 12.59
C PRO A 170 1.00 -10.66 11.27
N SER A 171 0.25 -9.72 10.69
CA SER A 171 0.66 -8.91 9.53
C SER A 171 1.92 -8.10 9.83
N GLU A 172 1.98 -7.45 10.99
CA GLU A 172 3.15 -6.67 11.42
C GLU A 172 4.34 -7.59 11.76
N LYS A 173 4.10 -8.73 12.44
CA LYS A 173 5.15 -9.74 12.71
C LYS A 173 5.81 -10.21 11.42
N LEU A 174 5.01 -10.59 10.42
CA LEU A 174 5.50 -11.05 9.13
C LEU A 174 6.22 -9.93 8.37
N TYR A 175 5.64 -8.73 8.30
CA TYR A 175 6.28 -7.58 7.64
C TYR A 175 7.65 -7.25 8.24
N ARG A 176 7.73 -7.15 9.57
CA ARG A 176 8.97 -6.91 10.31
C ARG A 176 10.02 -7.98 10.01
N TYR A 177 9.62 -9.25 9.99
CA TYR A 177 10.52 -10.35 9.67
C TYR A 177 11.08 -10.22 8.24
N LEU A 178 10.23 -9.95 7.26
CA LEU A 178 10.64 -9.79 5.85
C LEU A 178 11.60 -8.60 5.67
N MET A 179 11.26 -7.45 6.26
CA MET A 179 12.08 -6.23 6.19
C MET A 179 13.48 -6.47 6.76
N LYS A 180 13.57 -6.95 8.00
CA LYS A 180 14.85 -7.14 8.72
C LYS A 180 15.73 -8.22 8.08
N THR A 181 15.11 -9.31 7.63
CA THR A 181 15.84 -10.50 7.15
C THR A 181 16.31 -10.32 5.71
N PHE A 182 15.45 -9.79 4.83
CA PHE A 182 15.69 -9.82 3.39
C PHE A 182 15.99 -8.46 2.77
N LEU A 183 15.59 -7.34 3.40
CA LEU A 183 15.59 -6.03 2.74
C LEU A 183 16.57 -5.03 3.37
N GLU A 184 16.43 -4.67 4.64
CA GLU A 184 17.11 -3.53 5.29
C GLU A 184 18.64 -3.53 5.12
N ASN A 185 19.26 -4.71 5.19
CA ASN A 185 20.72 -4.84 5.14
C ASN A 185 21.28 -5.01 3.72
N LYS A 186 20.45 -4.90 2.66
CA LYS A 186 20.91 -5.09 1.28
C LYS A 186 21.36 -3.76 0.68
N LYS A 187 22.64 -3.69 0.32
CA LYS A 187 23.25 -2.51 -0.34
C LYS A 187 22.47 -2.05 -1.58
N LYS A 188 21.90 -2.97 -2.38
CA LYS A 188 21.12 -2.66 -3.59
C LYS A 188 19.81 -1.91 -3.30
N LEU A 189 19.28 -2.03 -2.08
CA LEU A 189 18.02 -1.41 -1.67
C LEU A 189 18.22 -0.04 -1.01
N LYS A 190 19.48 0.37 -0.75
CA LYS A 190 19.79 1.65 -0.13
C LYS A 190 19.24 2.80 -0.98
N GLY A 191 18.38 3.63 -0.38
CA GLY A 191 17.71 4.75 -1.04
C GLY A 191 16.37 4.41 -1.70
N TRP A 192 16.01 3.12 -1.79
CA TRP A 192 14.74 2.65 -2.37
C TRP A 192 13.76 2.10 -1.33
N ILE A 193 14.25 1.71 -0.15
CA ILE A 193 13.45 1.21 0.96
C ILE A 193 13.48 2.19 2.13
N TYR A 194 12.35 2.29 2.82
CA TYR A 194 12.31 2.82 4.18
C TYR A 194 12.69 1.71 5.16
N SER A 195 13.42 2.04 6.23
CA SER A 195 13.59 1.11 7.34
C SER A 195 12.25 0.84 8.03
N TYR A 196 12.12 -0.31 8.66
CA TYR A 196 10.98 -0.66 9.50
C TYR A 196 10.75 0.41 10.56
N GLY A 197 9.51 0.90 10.66
CA GLY A 197 9.13 1.97 11.59
C GLY A 197 9.56 3.38 11.16
N ALA A 198 10.10 3.57 9.94
CA ALA A 198 10.30 4.91 9.41
C ALA A 198 8.95 5.64 9.22
N LEU A 199 8.99 6.98 9.26
CA LEU A 199 7.80 7.82 9.08
C LEU A 199 6.64 7.46 10.03
N SER A 200 7.01 7.05 11.24
CA SER A 200 6.11 6.59 12.30
C SER A 200 6.43 7.30 13.60
N LEU A 201 5.43 7.41 14.48
CA LEU A 201 5.55 8.01 15.80
C LEU A 201 5.32 6.95 16.87
N PHE A 202 6.26 6.84 17.81
CA PHE A 202 6.23 5.88 18.91
C PHE A 202 6.07 6.62 20.24
N PHE A 203 5.17 6.13 21.09
CA PHE A 203 4.91 6.61 22.43
C PHE A 203 5.58 5.65 23.41
N GLN A 204 6.66 6.12 24.05
CA GLN A 204 7.36 5.38 25.12
C GLN A 204 6.66 5.56 26.46
#